data_AF-A0A7W0YJY1-F1
#
_entry.id   AF-A0A7W0YJY1-F1
#
_cell.length_a   1.000
_cell.length_b   1.000
_cell.length_c   1.000
_cell.angle_alpha   90.00
_cell.angle_beta   90.00
_cell.angle_gamma   90.00
#
_symmetry.space_group_name_H-M   'P 1'
#
loop_
_entity.id
_entity.type
_entity.pdbx_description
1 polymer ?
#
loop_
_entity_poly.entity_id
_entity_poly.type
_entity_poly.pdbx_seq_one_letter_code
_entity_poly.pdbx_strand_id
1 'polypeptide(L)'
;MPHTTPGVLGWDIGGANVKAVRLDGRPGQPPALHSRSTPFEIQRDPEALVPTLRRLAAALEAGGGPHAVTMTAELSQAFRTKREGVGAVLDAVEAAFPGADVGVYTVGGRFVTPAVARSIPLEVAASNWAATARLVARFVPDCLLIDIGTTSTDIIPIAGGEMAAQGRTDPERLASGELVYTGALRTPCEAVASEVSVGRARCAVSAEGFALMGDVYLWTGRLSPEDYTVRAPDGRPGTREFAGERLARVVCADREMLDDEAIGRIADALSEAQTGTVVAAIGRVRARHPG
;
A
#
# COMPACT_ATOMS: atom_id res chain seq x y z
N MET A 1 21.91 -34.77 10.78
CA MET A 1 21.99 -33.45 10.10
C MET A 1 21.06 -32.51 10.83
N PRO A 2 21.43 -31.26 11.14
CA PRO A 2 20.47 -30.33 11.74
C PRO A 2 19.34 -30.13 10.73
N HIS A 3 18.13 -30.52 11.12
CA HIS A 3 16.94 -30.38 10.29
C HIS A 3 16.73 -28.87 10.06
N THR A 4 17.02 -28.39 8.85
CA THR A 4 16.57 -27.07 8.43
C THR A 4 15.06 -27.13 8.37
N THR A 5 14.39 -26.46 9.31
CA THR A 5 12.94 -26.26 9.25
C THR A 5 12.62 -25.61 7.90
N PRO A 6 11.63 -26.11 7.14
CA PRO A 6 11.19 -25.44 5.92
C PRO A 6 10.88 -23.97 6.22
N GLY A 7 11.42 -23.06 5.40
CA GLY A 7 11.19 -21.62 5.55
C GLY A 7 9.70 -21.29 5.46
N VAL A 8 9.27 -20.27 6.23
CA VAL A 8 7.89 -19.77 6.20
C VAL A 8 7.75 -18.76 5.06
N LEU A 9 6.66 -18.82 4.30
CA LEU A 9 6.39 -17.88 3.22
C LEU A 9 5.26 -16.92 3.60
N GLY A 10 5.59 -15.66 3.84
CA GLY A 10 4.64 -14.59 4.09
C GLY A 10 4.16 -13.93 2.79
N TRP A 11 2.87 -13.63 2.70
CA TRP A 11 2.21 -13.00 1.57
C TRP A 11 1.44 -11.75 2.01
N ASP A 12 1.61 -10.66 1.26
CA ASP A 12 0.74 -9.48 1.27
C ASP A 12 0.12 -9.36 -0.13
N ILE A 13 -1.10 -9.87 -0.27
CA ILE A 13 -1.82 -9.93 -1.54
C ILE A 13 -2.68 -8.67 -1.67
N GLY A 14 -2.12 -7.64 -2.31
CA GLY A 14 -2.78 -6.36 -2.52
C GLY A 14 -3.41 -6.20 -3.90
N GLY A 15 -4.29 -5.21 -4.03
CA GLY A 15 -5.04 -4.97 -5.26
C GLY A 15 -4.22 -4.39 -6.42
N ALA A 16 -3.03 -3.83 -6.12
CA ALA A 16 -2.11 -3.23 -7.10
C ALA A 16 -0.69 -3.81 -7.06
N ASN A 17 -0.35 -4.57 -6.02
CA ASN A 17 0.94 -5.22 -5.85
C ASN A 17 0.74 -6.52 -5.06
N VAL A 18 1.56 -7.53 -5.35
CA VAL A 18 1.70 -8.71 -4.50
C VAL A 18 3.12 -8.74 -3.97
N LYS A 19 3.25 -8.89 -2.65
CA LYS A 19 4.55 -9.01 -1.97
C LYS A 19 4.65 -10.38 -1.31
N ALA A 20 5.87 -10.90 -1.29
CA ALA A 20 6.18 -12.16 -0.65
C ALA A 20 7.51 -12.06 0.10
N VAL A 21 7.59 -12.76 1.24
CA VAL A 21 8.78 -12.84 2.07
C VAL A 21 9.01 -14.30 2.47
N ARG A 22 10.18 -14.86 2.15
CA ARG A 22 10.64 -16.13 2.72
C ARG A 22 11.44 -15.84 3.99
N LEU A 23 11.06 -16.47 5.09
CA LEU A 23 11.75 -16.41 6.37
C LEU A 23 12.35 -17.79 6.68
N ASP A 24 13.67 -17.89 6.64
CA ASP A 24 14.39 -19.12 6.93
C ASP A 24 14.91 -19.09 8.37
N GLY A 25 14.39 -20.01 9.20
CA GLY A 25 14.79 -20.14 10.60
C GLY A 25 15.82 -21.25 10.79
N ARG A 26 16.94 -20.93 11.45
CA ARG A 26 17.86 -21.94 12.01
C ARG A 26 17.97 -21.73 13.52
N PRO A 27 17.89 -22.80 14.34
CA PRO A 27 18.07 -22.67 15.79
C PRO A 27 19.37 -21.94 16.13
N GLY A 28 19.29 -20.89 16.96
CA GLY A 28 20.46 -20.13 17.42
C GLY A 28 21.04 -19.12 16.43
N GLN A 29 20.41 -18.88 15.28
CA GLN A 29 20.81 -17.85 14.31
C GLN A 29 19.67 -16.86 14.05
N PRO A 30 19.98 -15.58 13.75
CA PRO A 30 18.97 -14.66 13.25
C PRO A 30 18.37 -15.22 11.95
N PRO A 31 17.04 -15.09 11.75
CA PRO A 31 16.40 -15.63 10.57
C PRO A 31 16.89 -14.89 9.31
N ALA A 32 17.09 -15.62 8.22
CA ALA A 32 17.36 -15.01 6.92
C ALA A 32 16.04 -14.60 6.27
N LEU A 33 15.99 -13.40 5.71
CA LEU A 33 14.81 -12.84 5.07
C LEU A 33 15.10 -12.54 3.61
N HIS A 34 14.27 -13.09 2.73
CA HIS A 34 14.28 -12.79 1.31
C HIS A 34 12.93 -12.25 0.90
N SER A 35 12.87 -11.03 0.35
CA SER A 35 11.62 -10.39 -0.06
C SER A 35 11.58 -10.15 -1.57
N ARG A 36 10.38 -10.23 -2.14
CA ARG A 36 10.08 -9.84 -3.52
C ARG A 36 8.73 -9.12 -3.54
N SER A 37 8.62 -8.16 -4.45
CA SER A 37 7.37 -7.46 -4.76
C SER A 37 7.21 -7.42 -6.27
N THR A 38 5.96 -7.49 -6.75
CA THR A 38 5.65 -7.34 -8.17
C THR A 38 4.38 -6.50 -8.33
N PRO A 39 4.37 -5.51 -9.25
CA PRO A 39 3.14 -4.83 -9.65
C PRO A 39 2.12 -5.84 -10.16
N PHE A 40 0.89 -5.76 -9.67
CA PHE A 40 -0.21 -6.65 -10.03
C PHE A 40 -1.56 -5.98 -9.77
N GLU A 41 -2.23 -5.53 -10.82
CA GLU A 41 -3.55 -4.91 -10.73
C GLU A 41 -4.65 -5.96 -10.89
N ILE A 42 -5.10 -6.53 -9.77
CA ILE A 42 -6.12 -7.61 -9.76
C ILE A 42 -7.43 -7.20 -10.45
N GLN A 43 -7.74 -5.90 -10.48
CA GLN A 43 -8.90 -5.36 -11.20
C GLN A 43 -8.85 -5.56 -12.71
N ARG A 44 -7.65 -5.68 -13.30
CA ARG A 44 -7.46 -5.83 -14.75
C ARG A 44 -7.39 -7.28 -15.17
N ASP A 45 -6.74 -8.11 -14.36
CA ASP A 45 -6.50 -9.53 -14.66
C ASP A 45 -6.50 -10.35 -13.36
N PRO A 46 -7.68 -10.67 -12.81
CA PRO A 46 -7.79 -11.44 -11.57
C PRO A 46 -7.28 -12.89 -11.73
N GLU A 47 -7.38 -13.46 -12.94
CA GLU A 47 -6.95 -14.83 -13.24
C GLU A 47 -5.42 -14.99 -13.14
N ALA A 48 -4.67 -13.92 -13.41
CA ALA A 48 -3.22 -13.91 -13.29
C ALA A 48 -2.68 -13.93 -11.83
N LEU A 49 -3.55 -13.96 -10.81
CA LEU A 49 -3.10 -14.06 -9.41
C LEU A 49 -2.35 -15.38 -9.15
N VAL A 50 -2.89 -16.52 -9.59
CA VAL A 50 -2.26 -17.84 -9.40
C VAL A 50 -0.85 -17.92 -10.01
N PRO A 51 -0.63 -17.60 -11.30
CA PRO A 51 0.72 -17.62 -11.87
C PRO A 51 1.64 -16.58 -11.21
N THR A 52 1.12 -15.44 -10.75
CA THR A 52 1.90 -14.43 -10.01
C THR A 52 2.41 -14.97 -8.68
N LEU A 53 1.55 -15.62 -7.89
CA LEU A 53 1.94 -16.29 -6.65
C LEU A 53 3.02 -17.35 -6.89
N ARG A 54 2.82 -18.23 -7.88
CA ARG A 54 3.81 -19.28 -8.22
C ARG A 54 5.15 -18.69 -8.64
N ARG A 55 5.16 -17.63 -9.45
CA ARG A 55 6.38 -16.94 -9.90
C ARG A 55 7.16 -16.32 -8.73
N LEU A 56 6.46 -15.65 -7.80
CA LEU A 56 7.08 -15.07 -6.61
C LEU A 56 7.66 -16.14 -5.68
N ALA A 57 6.92 -17.23 -5.45
CA ALA A 57 7.40 -18.35 -4.65
C ALA A 57 8.66 -18.99 -5.27
N ALA A 58 8.68 -19.19 -6.59
CA ALA A 58 9.86 -19.70 -7.30
C ALA A 58 11.05 -18.74 -7.22
N ALA A 59 10.83 -17.44 -7.39
CA ALA A 59 11.89 -16.42 -7.28
C ALA A 59 12.46 -16.26 -5.86
N LEU A 60 11.69 -16.67 -4.86
CA LEU A 60 12.11 -16.76 -3.47
C LEU A 60 12.65 -18.14 -3.09
N GLU A 61 12.72 -19.07 -4.04
CA GLU A 61 13.13 -20.45 -3.81
C GLU A 61 12.37 -21.06 -2.62
N ALA A 62 11.04 -20.83 -2.57
CA ALA A 62 10.22 -21.27 -1.46
C ALA A 62 10.29 -22.80 -1.30
N GLY A 63 10.65 -23.25 -0.09
CA GLY A 63 10.47 -24.64 0.32
C GLY A 63 8.98 -24.91 0.62
N GLY A 64 8.57 -26.17 0.70
CA GLY A 64 7.20 -26.57 1.06
C GLY A 64 6.81 -26.30 2.52
N GLY A 65 7.24 -25.17 3.10
CA GLY A 65 6.87 -24.72 4.43
C GLY A 65 5.50 -24.04 4.47
N PRO A 66 5.06 -23.57 5.66
CA PRO A 66 3.76 -22.96 5.82
C PRO A 66 3.69 -21.56 5.19
N HIS A 67 2.48 -21.16 4.82
CA HIS A 67 2.17 -19.89 4.18
C HIS A 67 1.40 -19.00 5.16
N ALA A 68 1.89 -17.78 5.40
CA ALA A 68 1.21 -16.76 6.17
C ALA A 68 0.62 -15.71 5.22
N VAL A 69 -0.70 -15.49 5.22
CA VAL A 69 -1.37 -14.63 4.24
C VAL A 69 -2.01 -13.43 4.93
N THR A 70 -1.68 -12.24 4.43
CA THR A 70 -2.46 -11.01 4.59
C THR A 70 -3.00 -10.59 3.22
N MET A 71 -4.10 -9.84 3.21
CA MET A 71 -4.69 -9.36 1.96
C MET A 71 -5.23 -7.95 2.11
N THR A 72 -5.14 -7.19 1.02
CA THR A 72 -5.83 -5.91 0.77
C THR A 72 -6.51 -5.89 -0.60
N ALA A 73 -6.34 -6.96 -1.39
CA ALA A 73 -6.93 -7.11 -2.72
C ALA A 73 -8.46 -7.30 -2.70
N GLU A 74 -9.05 -7.65 -1.56
CA GLU A 74 -10.48 -7.97 -1.46
C GLU A 74 -11.41 -6.76 -1.69
N LEU A 75 -10.86 -5.54 -1.62
CA LEU A 75 -11.55 -4.29 -1.94
C LEU A 75 -11.50 -3.93 -3.44
N SER A 76 -10.80 -4.72 -4.27
CA SER A 76 -10.71 -4.47 -5.71
C SER A 76 -12.08 -4.38 -6.38
N GLN A 77 -12.18 -3.51 -7.39
CA GLN A 77 -13.36 -3.38 -8.24
C GLN A 77 -13.71 -4.67 -9.01
N ALA A 78 -12.79 -5.65 -9.04
CA ALA A 78 -13.06 -6.99 -9.56
C ALA A 78 -14.16 -7.73 -8.78
N PHE A 79 -14.44 -7.35 -7.54
CA PHE A 79 -15.33 -8.08 -6.65
C PHE A 79 -16.53 -7.23 -6.22
N ARG A 80 -17.71 -7.86 -6.12
CA ARG A 80 -18.93 -7.17 -5.67
C ARG A 80 -18.93 -6.90 -4.17
N THR A 81 -18.25 -7.75 -3.41
CA THR A 81 -18.18 -7.66 -1.95
C THR A 81 -16.82 -8.08 -1.41
N LYS A 82 -16.45 -7.60 -0.21
CA LYS A 82 -15.25 -8.08 0.50
C LYS A 82 -15.26 -9.60 0.70
N ARG A 83 -16.44 -10.20 0.91
CA ARG A 83 -16.58 -11.67 1.05
C ARG A 83 -16.16 -12.40 -0.21
N GLU A 84 -16.60 -11.91 -1.37
CA GLU A 84 -16.21 -12.45 -2.67
C GLU A 84 -14.72 -12.27 -2.91
N GLY A 85 -14.16 -11.09 -2.65
CA GLY A 85 -12.73 -10.83 -2.81
C GLY A 85 -11.85 -11.70 -1.91
N VAL A 86 -12.22 -11.86 -0.63
CA VAL A 86 -11.55 -12.80 0.28
C VAL A 86 -11.62 -14.22 -0.27
N GLY A 87 -12.78 -14.65 -0.76
CA GLY A 87 -12.95 -15.96 -1.36
C GLY A 87 -12.02 -16.18 -2.56
N ALA A 88 -12.00 -15.24 -3.49
CA ALA A 88 -11.18 -15.31 -4.70
C ALA A 88 -9.67 -15.33 -4.41
N VAL A 89 -9.21 -14.51 -3.44
CA VAL A 89 -7.80 -14.53 -3.01
C VAL A 89 -7.44 -15.89 -2.41
N LEU A 90 -8.28 -16.45 -1.55
CA LEU A 90 -8.02 -17.74 -0.93
C LEU A 90 -8.08 -18.90 -1.94
N ASP A 91 -9.02 -18.86 -2.89
CA ASP A 91 -9.08 -19.82 -4.00
C ASP A 91 -7.77 -19.79 -4.81
N ALA A 92 -7.24 -18.61 -5.08
CA ALA A 92 -5.98 -18.46 -5.81
C ALA A 92 -4.77 -18.98 -5.01
N VAL A 93 -4.73 -18.76 -3.69
CA VAL A 93 -3.68 -19.31 -2.82
C VAL A 93 -3.73 -20.83 -2.79
N GLU A 94 -4.91 -21.42 -2.59
CA GLU A 94 -5.11 -22.87 -2.55
C GLU A 94 -4.80 -23.53 -3.90
N ALA A 95 -5.15 -22.88 -5.01
CA ALA A 95 -4.80 -23.34 -6.36
C ALA A 95 -3.31 -23.19 -6.66
N ALA A 96 -2.66 -22.12 -6.18
CA ALA A 96 -1.23 -21.91 -6.37
C ALA A 96 -0.40 -22.93 -5.61
N PHE A 97 -0.83 -23.32 -4.40
CA PHE A 97 -0.10 -24.19 -3.47
C PHE A 97 -0.99 -25.31 -2.91
N PRO A 98 -1.37 -26.31 -3.72
CA PRO A 98 -2.25 -27.39 -3.28
C PRO A 98 -1.65 -28.18 -2.10
N GLY A 99 -2.42 -28.34 -1.03
CA GLY A 99 -2.01 -29.09 0.16
C GLY A 99 -1.03 -28.37 1.10
N ALA A 100 -0.71 -27.10 0.83
CA ALA A 100 0.11 -26.29 1.73
C ALA A 100 -0.64 -25.95 3.03
N ASP A 101 0.10 -25.81 4.12
CA ASP A 101 -0.43 -25.24 5.37
C ASP A 101 -0.54 -23.72 5.22
N VAL A 102 -1.76 -23.18 5.28
CA VAL A 102 -2.06 -21.77 5.06
C VAL A 102 -2.70 -21.17 6.32
N GLY A 103 -2.04 -20.18 6.90
CA GLY A 103 -2.57 -19.33 7.95
C GLY A 103 -2.92 -17.94 7.41
N VAL A 104 -4.20 -17.54 7.50
CA VAL A 104 -4.68 -16.21 7.15
C VAL A 104 -4.68 -15.33 8.38
N TYR A 105 -4.00 -14.18 8.32
CA TYR A 105 -3.88 -13.27 9.44
C TYR A 105 -5.12 -12.38 9.57
N THR A 106 -5.64 -12.28 10.78
CA THR A 106 -6.78 -11.44 11.14
C THR A 106 -6.31 -10.10 11.71
N VAL A 107 -7.12 -9.05 11.58
CA VAL A 107 -6.94 -7.75 12.27
C VAL A 107 -6.84 -7.95 13.81
N GLY A 108 -7.51 -9.00 14.32
CA GLY A 108 -7.43 -9.44 15.71
C GLY A 108 -6.10 -10.06 16.14
N GLY A 109 -5.12 -10.20 15.24
CA GLY A 109 -3.77 -10.66 15.56
C GLY A 109 -3.58 -12.16 15.61
N ARG A 110 -4.50 -12.92 15.00
CA ARG A 110 -4.49 -14.39 14.98
C ARG A 110 -4.38 -14.92 13.56
N PHE A 111 -3.72 -16.07 13.41
CA PHE A 111 -3.81 -16.87 12.18
C PHE A 111 -5.01 -17.82 12.26
N VAL A 112 -5.79 -17.87 11.18
CA VAL A 112 -6.93 -18.78 11.01
C VAL A 112 -6.80 -19.55 9.70
N THR A 113 -7.47 -20.70 9.58
CA THR A 113 -7.46 -21.46 8.32
C THR A 113 -8.24 -20.73 7.22
N PRO A 114 -8.04 -21.04 5.93
CA PRO A 114 -8.83 -20.48 4.83
C PRO A 114 -10.34 -20.69 5.01
N ALA A 115 -10.74 -21.87 5.50
CA ALA A 115 -12.14 -22.17 5.79
C ALA A 115 -12.76 -21.21 6.83
N VAL A 116 -12.03 -20.92 7.91
CA VAL A 116 -12.46 -19.93 8.91
C VAL A 116 -12.43 -18.52 8.32
N ALA A 117 -11.38 -18.13 7.60
CA ALA A 117 -11.29 -16.81 6.98
C ALA A 117 -12.49 -16.49 6.07
N ARG A 118 -13.02 -17.47 5.33
CA ARG A 118 -14.23 -17.33 4.50
C ARG A 118 -15.50 -17.05 5.31
N SER A 119 -15.57 -17.51 6.55
CA SER A 119 -16.73 -17.25 7.43
C SER A 119 -16.67 -15.87 8.10
N ILE A 120 -15.46 -15.34 8.33
CA ILE A 120 -15.20 -14.02 8.94
C ILE A 120 -14.46 -13.04 7.99
N PRO A 121 -14.97 -12.77 6.77
CA PRO A 121 -14.23 -12.03 5.75
C PRO A 121 -13.82 -10.62 6.19
N LEU A 122 -14.61 -9.96 7.05
CA LEU A 122 -14.30 -8.62 7.54
C LEU A 122 -13.12 -8.60 8.54
N GLU A 123 -12.82 -9.72 9.20
CA GLU A 123 -11.68 -9.81 10.14
C GLU A 123 -10.35 -10.08 9.43
N VAL A 124 -10.38 -10.60 8.20
CA VAL A 124 -9.18 -10.91 7.39
C VAL A 124 -8.95 -9.92 6.25
N ALA A 125 -9.97 -9.13 5.90
CA ALA A 125 -9.88 -8.03 4.96
C ALA A 125 -8.94 -6.94 5.49
N ALA A 126 -8.04 -6.46 4.61
CA ALA A 126 -7.08 -5.40 4.90
C ALA A 126 -6.30 -5.60 6.21
N SER A 127 -5.74 -6.78 6.48
CA SER A 127 -5.09 -7.07 7.78
C SER A 127 -3.59 -6.74 7.85
N ASN A 128 -2.98 -6.29 6.76
CA ASN A 128 -1.54 -6.02 6.64
C ASN A 128 -1.06 -4.93 7.62
N TRP A 129 -1.81 -3.82 7.78
CA TRP A 129 -1.46 -2.74 8.71
C TRP A 129 -1.43 -3.21 10.17
N ALA A 130 -2.38 -4.08 10.55
CA ALA A 130 -2.48 -4.62 11.91
C ALA A 130 -1.30 -5.56 12.22
N ALA A 131 -0.84 -6.34 11.24
CA ALA A 131 0.34 -7.20 11.38
C ALA A 131 1.61 -6.36 11.65
N THR A 132 1.84 -5.32 10.85
CA THR A 132 2.98 -4.41 11.02
C THR A 132 2.92 -3.70 12.37
N ALA A 133 1.76 -3.14 12.75
CA ALA A 133 1.59 -2.44 14.03
C ALA A 133 1.87 -3.35 15.22
N ARG A 134 1.33 -4.57 15.23
CA ARG A 134 1.59 -5.55 16.30
C ARG A 134 3.05 -5.98 16.36
N LEU A 135 3.74 -6.08 15.22
CA LEU A 135 5.16 -6.37 15.21
C LEU A 135 5.96 -5.21 15.83
N VAL A 136 5.68 -3.97 15.43
CA VAL A 136 6.35 -2.76 15.96
C VAL A 136 6.10 -2.62 17.46
N ALA A 137 4.88 -2.89 17.92
CA ALA A 137 4.49 -2.77 19.32
C ALA A 137 5.31 -3.67 20.27
N ARG A 138 5.89 -4.77 19.76
CA ARG A 138 6.80 -5.63 20.52
C ARG A 138 8.16 -4.99 20.82
N PHE A 139 8.55 -3.97 20.05
CA PHE A 139 9.85 -3.31 20.15
C PHE A 139 9.73 -1.87 20.64
N VAL A 140 8.65 -1.19 20.27
CA VAL A 140 8.39 0.21 20.63
C VAL A 140 6.99 0.26 21.26
N PRO A 141 6.89 0.30 22.60
CA PRO A 141 5.61 0.17 23.28
C PRO A 141 4.71 1.39 23.11
N ASP A 142 5.30 2.57 22.88
CA ASP A 142 4.56 3.83 22.75
C ASP A 142 5.08 4.60 21.52
N CYS A 143 4.31 4.61 20.44
CA CYS A 143 4.65 5.35 19.22
C CYS A 143 3.44 5.57 18.30
N LEU A 144 3.67 6.38 17.26
CA LEU A 144 2.78 6.48 16.13
C LEU A 144 3.46 5.85 14.92
N LEU A 145 2.97 4.69 14.48
CA LEU A 145 3.43 4.07 13.24
C LEU A 145 2.77 4.78 12.05
N ILE A 146 3.59 5.26 11.12
CA ILE A 146 3.14 5.86 9.87
C ILE A 146 3.71 5.04 8.72
N ASP A 147 2.83 4.37 7.96
CA ASP A 147 3.19 3.59 6.78
C ASP A 147 2.61 4.26 5.53
N ILE A 148 3.47 4.79 4.67
CA ILE A 148 3.08 5.47 3.44
C ILE A 148 3.33 4.51 2.27
N GLY A 149 2.24 3.91 1.79
CA GLY A 149 2.26 3.09 0.59
C GLY A 149 2.17 3.94 -0.68
N THR A 150 2.05 3.25 -1.81
CA THR A 150 1.86 3.91 -3.11
C THR A 150 0.51 4.61 -3.23
N THR A 151 -0.49 4.22 -2.43
CA THR A 151 -1.90 4.67 -2.56
C THR A 151 -2.44 5.33 -1.30
N SER A 152 -2.04 4.83 -0.13
CA SER A 152 -2.61 5.21 1.16
C SER A 152 -1.52 5.40 2.21
N THR A 153 -1.88 6.12 3.26
CA THR A 153 -1.07 6.33 4.46
C THR A 153 -1.82 5.79 5.65
N ASP A 154 -1.25 4.79 6.32
CA ASP A 154 -1.76 4.25 7.58
C ASP A 154 -1.12 5.00 8.75
N ILE A 155 -1.93 5.45 9.71
CA ILE A 155 -1.49 6.18 10.92
C ILE A 155 -2.02 5.40 12.12
N ILE A 156 -1.15 4.65 12.78
CA ILE A 156 -1.56 3.64 13.75
C ILE A 156 -0.95 3.97 15.11
N PRO A 157 -1.76 4.36 16.11
CA PRO A 157 -1.26 4.59 17.45
C PRO A 157 -0.94 3.24 18.12
N ILE A 158 0.20 3.20 18.78
CA ILE A 158 0.66 2.08 19.60
C ILE A 158 0.91 2.64 21.01
N ALA A 159 0.31 2.00 22.02
CA ALA A 159 0.42 2.41 23.41
C ALA A 159 0.53 1.19 24.31
N GLY A 160 1.46 1.21 25.27
CA GLY A 160 1.70 0.10 26.19
C GLY A 160 2.04 -1.23 25.53
N GLY A 161 2.64 -1.22 24.32
CA GLY A 161 2.98 -2.43 23.57
C GLY A 161 1.81 -3.07 22.84
N GLU A 162 0.67 -2.39 22.76
CA GLU A 162 -0.52 -2.84 22.05
C GLU A 162 -0.99 -1.81 21.01
N MET A 163 -1.67 -2.31 19.99
CA MET A 163 -2.29 -1.44 18.98
C MET A 163 -3.48 -0.71 19.60
N ALA A 164 -3.43 0.63 19.59
CA ALA A 164 -4.45 1.49 20.18
C ALA A 164 -5.44 2.05 19.14
N ALA A 165 -5.49 1.45 17.94
CA ALA A 165 -6.37 1.88 16.85
C ALA A 165 -7.86 1.73 17.22
N GLN A 166 -8.66 2.73 16.86
CA GLN A 166 -10.10 2.78 17.03
C GLN A 166 -10.83 2.04 15.92
N GLY A 167 -10.39 2.22 14.67
CA GLY A 167 -11.02 1.62 13.50
C GLY A 167 -10.54 0.19 13.25
N ARG A 168 -11.49 -0.72 13.02
CA ARG A 168 -11.21 -2.13 12.66
C ARG A 168 -11.48 -2.40 11.19
N THR A 169 -12.26 -1.53 10.54
CA THR A 169 -12.57 -1.54 9.12
C THR A 169 -12.09 -0.26 8.45
N ASP A 170 -11.86 -0.29 7.13
CA ASP A 170 -11.39 0.90 6.39
C ASP A 170 -12.31 2.13 6.58
N PRO A 171 -13.66 2.02 6.54
CA PRO A 171 -14.53 3.17 6.80
C PRO A 171 -14.35 3.77 8.20
N GLU A 172 -14.17 2.93 9.23
CA GLU A 172 -13.92 3.41 10.59
C GLU A 172 -12.54 4.09 10.68
N ARG A 173 -11.53 3.52 10.03
CA ARG A 173 -10.16 4.07 9.99
C ARG A 173 -10.10 5.40 9.20
N LEU A 174 -10.86 5.52 8.12
CA LEU A 174 -11.03 6.78 7.39
C LEU A 174 -11.70 7.84 8.28
N ALA A 175 -12.76 7.46 9.00
CA ALA A 175 -13.48 8.35 9.90
C ALA A 175 -12.62 8.79 11.10
N SER A 176 -11.80 7.89 11.64
CA SER A 176 -10.88 8.21 12.74
C SER A 176 -9.67 9.03 12.24
N GLY A 177 -9.26 8.87 10.98
CA GLY A 177 -8.02 9.44 10.44
C GLY A 177 -6.81 8.52 10.61
N GLU A 178 -7.02 7.26 10.97
CA GLU A 178 -6.00 6.20 11.02
C GLU A 178 -5.68 5.62 9.64
N LEU A 179 -6.50 5.95 8.64
CA LEU A 179 -6.25 5.72 7.23
C LEU A 179 -6.49 7.04 6.48
N VAL A 180 -5.51 7.46 5.70
CA VAL A 180 -5.61 8.61 4.78
C VAL A 180 -5.40 8.08 3.37
N TYR A 181 -6.33 8.35 2.45
CA TYR A 181 -6.28 7.83 1.09
C TYR A 181 -5.35 8.67 0.19
N THR A 182 -4.10 8.81 0.62
CA THR A 182 -3.04 9.49 -0.10
C THR A 182 -1.74 8.72 0.08
N GLY A 183 -0.96 8.58 -0.99
CA GLY A 183 0.27 7.80 -1.01
C GLY A 183 1.30 8.38 -1.96
N ALA A 184 2.47 7.73 -2.03
CA ALA A 184 3.63 8.29 -2.70
C ALA A 184 3.54 8.29 -4.23
N LEU A 185 2.69 7.44 -4.85
CA LEU A 185 2.69 7.28 -6.31
C LEU A 185 1.33 7.52 -6.96
N ARG A 186 0.28 6.84 -6.50
CA ARG A 186 -0.99 6.64 -7.23
C ARG A 186 -2.05 7.70 -6.97
N THR A 187 -1.84 8.59 -6.01
CA THR A 187 -2.84 9.60 -5.66
C THR A 187 -2.96 10.63 -6.79
N PRO A 188 -4.13 10.79 -7.42
CA PRO A 188 -4.35 11.83 -8.42
C PRO A 188 -4.20 13.23 -7.78
N CYS A 189 -3.58 14.17 -8.50
CA CYS A 189 -3.32 15.51 -7.97
C CYS A 189 -4.61 16.26 -7.60
N GLU A 190 -5.70 16.05 -8.35
CA GLU A 190 -7.01 16.62 -8.09
C GLU A 190 -7.67 16.12 -6.79
N ALA A 191 -7.24 14.96 -6.29
CA ALA A 191 -7.67 14.46 -4.98
C ALA A 191 -6.88 15.10 -3.82
N VAL A 192 -5.78 15.79 -4.11
CA VAL A 192 -4.90 16.44 -3.13
C VAL A 192 -5.23 17.91 -2.95
N ALA A 193 -5.48 18.63 -4.04
CA ALA A 193 -5.85 20.04 -4.00
C ALA A 193 -6.84 20.37 -5.12
N SER A 194 -7.83 21.21 -4.81
CA SER A 194 -8.77 21.75 -5.80
C SER A 194 -8.22 22.96 -6.56
N GLU A 195 -7.15 23.57 -6.07
CA GLU A 195 -6.51 24.75 -6.64
C GLU A 195 -5.01 24.80 -6.35
N VAL A 196 -4.24 25.38 -7.27
CA VAL A 196 -2.79 25.63 -7.15
C VAL A 196 -2.45 27.05 -7.60
N SER A 197 -1.25 27.53 -7.27
CA SER A 197 -0.79 28.87 -7.67
C SER A 197 -0.07 28.82 -9.01
N VAL A 198 -0.52 29.62 -9.98
CA VAL A 198 0.15 29.84 -11.28
C VAL A 198 0.45 31.33 -11.43
N GLY A 199 1.71 31.69 -11.31
CA GLY A 199 2.13 33.10 -11.21
C GLY A 199 1.54 33.75 -9.95
N ARG A 200 0.68 34.77 -10.13
CA ARG A 200 -0.05 35.43 -9.04
C ARG A 200 -1.50 34.97 -8.89
N ALA A 201 -2.00 34.12 -9.80
CA ALA A 201 -3.38 33.68 -9.81
C ALA A 201 -3.54 32.33 -9.08
N ARG A 202 -4.70 32.15 -8.44
CA ARG A 202 -5.17 30.82 -8.02
C ARG A 202 -5.85 30.17 -9.21
N CYS A 203 -5.39 28.98 -9.58
CA CYS A 203 -5.89 28.23 -10.72
C CYS A 203 -6.54 26.94 -10.22
N ALA A 204 -7.73 26.63 -10.72
CA ALA A 204 -8.40 25.37 -10.38
C ALA A 204 -7.62 24.18 -10.98
N VAL A 205 -7.59 23.08 -10.24
CA VAL A 205 -7.03 21.81 -10.71
C VAL A 205 -8.07 21.06 -11.55
N SER A 206 -7.67 20.58 -12.72
CA SER A 206 -8.50 19.75 -13.61
C SER A 206 -8.81 18.38 -12.97
N ALA A 207 -10.03 17.88 -13.17
CA ALA A 207 -10.49 16.58 -12.66
C ALA A 207 -10.24 15.39 -13.62
N GLU A 208 -9.39 15.57 -14.64
CA GLU A 208 -9.13 14.57 -15.69
C GLU A 208 -8.06 13.53 -15.32
N GLY A 209 -7.44 13.62 -14.14
CA GLY A 209 -6.42 12.66 -13.69
C GLY A 209 -5.10 12.74 -14.47
N PHE A 210 -4.68 13.94 -14.89
CA PHE A 210 -3.50 14.12 -15.73
C PHE A 210 -2.17 13.78 -15.05
N ALA A 211 -2.07 13.95 -13.73
CA ALA A 211 -0.85 13.75 -12.97
C ALA A 211 -1.15 13.08 -11.63
N LEU A 212 -0.17 12.32 -11.14
CA LEU A 212 -0.20 11.67 -9.84
C LEU A 212 0.84 12.27 -8.89
N MET A 213 0.75 12.01 -7.59
CA MET A 213 1.78 12.44 -6.63
C MET A 213 3.16 11.85 -6.92
N GLY A 214 3.24 10.70 -7.60
CA GLY A 214 4.51 10.20 -8.13
C GLY A 214 5.19 11.20 -9.09
N ASP A 215 4.42 11.95 -9.89
CA ASP A 215 4.95 12.96 -10.81
C ASP A 215 5.51 14.17 -10.05
N VAL A 216 4.83 14.57 -8.97
CA VAL A 216 5.30 15.62 -8.05
C VAL A 216 6.65 15.22 -7.45
N TYR A 217 6.79 13.99 -6.99
CA TYR A 217 8.03 13.52 -6.37
C TYR A 217 9.16 13.23 -7.36
N LEU A 218 8.85 12.78 -8.59
CA LEU A 218 9.84 12.76 -9.69
C LEU A 218 10.34 14.16 -10.01
N TRP A 219 9.43 15.13 -10.12
CA TRP A 219 9.78 16.50 -10.48
C TRP A 219 10.70 17.16 -9.45
N THR A 220 10.36 16.99 -8.17
CA THR A 220 11.11 17.50 -7.01
C THR A 220 12.35 16.68 -6.65
N GLY A 221 12.63 15.58 -7.36
CA GLY A 221 13.78 14.72 -7.12
C GLY A 221 13.70 13.90 -5.82
N ARG A 222 12.50 13.76 -5.23
CA ARG A 222 12.25 12.93 -4.03
C ARG A 222 11.90 11.48 -4.35
N LEU A 223 11.69 11.17 -5.63
CA LEU A 223 11.48 9.83 -6.15
C LEU A 223 12.43 9.60 -7.33
N SER A 224 13.05 8.43 -7.38
CA SER A 224 13.85 8.02 -8.54
C SER A 224 12.93 7.54 -9.68
N PRO A 225 13.34 7.66 -10.96
CA PRO A 225 12.60 7.05 -12.07
C PRO A 225 12.36 5.54 -11.89
N GLU A 226 13.30 4.83 -11.26
CA GLU A 226 13.21 3.38 -10.99
C GLU A 226 12.12 3.04 -9.97
N ASP A 227 11.85 3.94 -9.03
CA ASP A 227 10.81 3.78 -8.00
C ASP A 227 9.41 4.17 -8.50
N TYR A 228 9.29 4.80 -9.69
CA TYR A 228 8.00 5.03 -10.35
C TYR A 228 7.48 3.72 -10.97
N THR A 229 6.96 2.86 -10.10
CA THR A 229 6.56 1.48 -10.42
C THR A 229 5.11 1.35 -10.91
N VAL A 230 4.43 2.47 -11.14
CA VAL A 230 3.03 2.51 -11.57
C VAL A 230 2.92 3.04 -13.00
N ARG A 231 1.83 2.70 -13.68
CA ARG A 231 1.56 3.26 -15.00
C ARG A 231 1.23 4.74 -14.88
N ALA A 232 1.99 5.60 -15.56
CA ALA A 232 1.67 7.01 -15.65
C ALA A 232 0.33 7.23 -16.39
N PRO A 233 -0.43 8.30 -16.07
CA PRO A 233 -1.74 8.57 -16.69
C PRO A 233 -1.72 8.60 -18.22
N ASP A 234 -0.68 9.18 -18.81
CA ASP A 234 -0.49 9.28 -20.27
C ASP A 234 0.19 8.04 -20.89
N GLY A 235 0.53 7.03 -20.08
CA GLY A 235 1.22 5.82 -20.51
C GLY A 235 2.69 6.01 -20.88
N ARG A 236 3.26 7.20 -20.70
CA ARG A 236 4.68 7.47 -20.98
C ARG A 236 5.56 7.09 -19.78
N PRO A 237 6.88 6.95 -19.98
CA PRO A 237 7.80 6.63 -18.89
C PRO A 237 7.70 7.59 -17.68
N GLY A 238 7.98 7.06 -16.49
CA GLY A 238 8.07 7.82 -15.23
C GLY A 238 9.38 8.59 -15.12
N THR A 239 9.67 9.52 -16.04
CA THR A 239 10.84 10.39 -15.96
C THR A 239 10.46 11.79 -15.48
N ARG A 240 11.44 12.55 -14.98
CA ARG A 240 11.23 13.95 -14.58
C ARG A 240 10.66 14.81 -15.72
N GLU A 241 11.14 14.61 -16.95
CA GLU A 241 10.67 15.32 -18.14
C GLU A 241 9.17 15.09 -18.38
N PHE A 242 8.73 13.82 -18.48
CA PHE A 242 7.33 13.51 -18.69
C PHE A 242 6.45 13.83 -17.47
N ALA A 243 7.01 13.80 -16.26
CA ALA A 243 6.31 14.29 -15.06
C ALA A 243 6.01 15.78 -15.17
N GLY A 244 6.96 16.61 -15.61
CA GLY A 244 6.73 18.04 -15.81
C GLY A 244 5.65 18.35 -16.85
N GLU A 245 5.62 17.56 -17.92
CA GLU A 245 4.55 17.59 -18.91
C GLU A 245 3.16 17.24 -18.34
N ARG A 246 3.07 16.21 -17.50
CA ARG A 246 1.81 15.82 -16.84
C ARG A 246 1.37 16.87 -15.83
N LEU A 247 2.31 17.41 -15.06
CA LEU A 247 2.06 18.49 -14.08
C LEU A 247 1.57 19.79 -14.75
N ALA A 248 2.04 20.13 -15.96
CA ALA A 248 1.52 21.28 -16.70
C ALA A 248 0.02 21.15 -16.98
N ARG A 249 -0.43 19.93 -17.30
CA ARG A 249 -1.82 19.63 -17.65
C ARG A 249 -2.78 19.68 -16.46
N VAL A 250 -2.26 19.64 -15.21
CA VAL A 250 -3.05 19.81 -13.98
C VAL A 250 -3.88 21.10 -14.03
N VAL A 251 -3.36 22.15 -14.67
CA VAL A 251 -4.04 23.45 -14.85
C VAL A 251 -4.45 23.69 -16.31
N CYS A 252 -4.65 22.61 -17.07
CA CYS A 252 -4.98 22.63 -18.50
C CYS A 252 -3.97 23.39 -19.38
N ALA A 253 -2.70 23.42 -18.97
CA ALA A 253 -1.60 24.02 -19.71
C ALA A 253 -0.64 22.95 -20.28
N ASP A 254 0.41 23.41 -20.95
CA ASP A 254 1.50 22.58 -21.46
C ASP A 254 2.87 23.26 -21.23
N ARG A 255 3.91 22.68 -21.84
CA ARG A 255 5.31 23.13 -21.72
C ARG A 255 5.65 24.32 -22.61
N GLU A 256 4.79 24.70 -23.55
CA GLU A 256 4.91 25.97 -24.28
C GLU A 256 4.35 27.13 -23.44
N MET A 257 3.44 26.82 -22.52
CA MET A 257 2.83 27.81 -21.61
C MET A 257 3.56 27.95 -20.26
N LEU A 258 4.13 26.87 -19.73
CA LEU A 258 4.73 26.83 -18.39
C LEU A 258 6.19 26.36 -18.40
N ASP A 259 7.07 27.18 -17.81
CA ASP A 259 8.48 26.86 -17.59
C ASP A 259 8.71 25.95 -16.36
N ASP A 260 9.96 25.56 -16.11
CA ASP A 260 10.34 24.72 -14.97
C ASP A 260 9.98 25.34 -13.62
N GLU A 261 10.07 26.67 -13.49
CA GLU A 261 9.77 27.37 -12.25
C GLU A 261 8.26 27.31 -11.94
N ALA A 262 7.42 27.50 -12.94
CA ALA A 262 5.98 27.37 -12.82
C ALA A 262 5.55 25.94 -12.48
N ILE A 263 6.14 24.94 -13.13
CA ILE A 263 5.89 23.53 -12.78
C ILE A 263 6.39 23.20 -11.36
N GLY A 264 7.54 23.73 -10.96
CA GLY A 264 8.05 23.62 -9.59
C GLY A 264 7.05 24.11 -8.56
N ARG A 265 6.48 25.30 -8.76
CA ARG A 265 5.44 25.85 -7.86
C ARG A 265 4.19 24.98 -7.78
N ILE A 266 3.75 24.39 -8.90
CA ILE A 266 2.61 23.45 -8.91
C ILE A 266 2.95 22.22 -8.08
N ALA A 267 4.13 21.63 -8.31
CA ALA A 267 4.59 20.45 -7.58
C ALA A 267 4.74 20.72 -6.07
N ASP A 268 5.32 21.85 -5.68
CA ASP A 268 5.49 22.24 -4.29
C ASP A 268 4.13 22.44 -3.60
N ALA A 269 3.19 23.16 -4.24
CA ALA A 269 1.85 23.36 -3.70
C ALA A 269 1.10 22.04 -3.46
N LEU A 270 1.21 21.08 -4.38
CA LEU A 270 0.60 19.75 -4.23
C LEU A 270 1.28 18.94 -3.13
N SER A 271 2.61 18.97 -3.05
CA SER A 271 3.39 18.30 -2.01
C SER A 271 3.07 18.84 -0.61
N GLU A 272 2.95 20.17 -0.48
CA GLU A 272 2.54 20.85 0.75
C GLU A 272 1.11 20.49 1.15
N ALA A 273 0.16 20.47 0.20
CA ALA A 273 -1.22 20.09 0.44
C ALA A 273 -1.36 18.62 0.91
N GLN A 274 -0.63 17.70 0.27
CA GLN A 274 -0.60 16.29 0.70
C GLN A 274 -0.02 16.17 2.11
N THR A 275 1.11 16.85 2.37
CA THR A 275 1.75 16.86 3.70
C THR A 275 0.80 17.41 4.76
N GLY A 276 0.12 18.52 4.48
CA GLY A 276 -0.88 19.12 5.37
C GLY A 276 -2.02 18.16 5.72
N THR A 277 -2.50 17.38 4.74
CA THR A 277 -3.53 16.36 4.95
C THR A 277 -3.08 15.27 5.92
N VAL A 278 -1.86 14.75 5.74
CA VAL A 278 -1.29 13.72 6.63
C VAL A 278 -1.02 14.30 8.03
N VAL A 279 -0.46 15.51 8.14
CA VAL A 279 -0.22 16.20 9.42
C VAL A 279 -1.53 16.43 10.18
N ALA A 280 -2.60 16.85 9.51
CA ALA A 280 -3.90 17.03 10.12
C ALA A 280 -4.44 15.69 10.67
N ALA A 281 -4.29 14.60 9.92
CA ALA A 281 -4.70 13.27 10.37
C ALA A 281 -3.88 12.79 11.58
N ILE A 282 -2.55 13.00 11.56
CA ILE A 282 -1.68 12.75 12.73
C ILE A 282 -2.17 13.54 13.95
N GLY A 283 -2.50 14.82 13.77
CA GLY A 283 -3.05 15.67 14.83
C GLY A 283 -4.35 15.10 15.43
N ARG A 284 -5.27 14.62 14.59
CA ARG A 284 -6.51 13.97 15.03
C ARG A 284 -6.27 12.69 15.82
N VAL A 285 -5.35 11.84 15.35
CA VAL A 285 -5.01 10.57 16.04
C VAL A 285 -4.36 10.89 17.38
N ARG A 286 -3.35 11.77 17.42
CA ARG A 286 -2.65 12.16 18.66
C ARG A 286 -3.58 12.79 19.70
N ALA A 287 -4.55 13.60 19.29
CA ALA A 287 -5.50 14.22 20.22
C ALA A 287 -6.33 13.20 21.03
N ARG A 288 -6.45 11.95 20.56
CA ARG A 288 -7.16 10.87 21.27
C ARG A 288 -6.26 10.02 22.16
N HIS A 289 -4.94 10.16 22.02
CA HIS A 289 -3.93 9.48 22.83
C HIS A 289 -3.02 10.52 23.51
N PRO A 290 -3.54 11.24 24.53
CA PRO A 290 -2.72 12.17 25.31
C PRO A 290 -1.79 11.37 26.24
N GLY A 291 -0.64 10.99 25.70
CA GLY A 291 0.40 10.20 26.38
C GLY A 291 1.74 10.39 25.68
#